data_AF-A0A929YYH1-F1
#
_entry.id   AF-A0A929YYH1-F1
#
_cell.length_a   1.000
_cell.length_b   1.000
_cell.length_c   1.000
_cell.angle_alpha   90.00
_cell.angle_beta   90.00
_cell.angle_gamma   90.00
#
_symmetry.space_group_name_H-M   'P 1'
#
loop_
_entity.id
_entity.type
_entity.pdbx_description
1 polymer ?
#
loop_
_entity_poly.entity_id
_entity_poly.type
_entity_poly.pdbx_seq_one_letter_code
_entity_poly.pdbx_strand_id
1 'polypeptide(L)'
;MKGSLLNVEVTPSFALEKLREKVLESCVLKNKACYELCEDYVFSTSSSASSVCNGFSSNGFEDWKLEDGTTLKSYLDQINQQLPSNR
;
A
#
# COMPACT_ATOMS: atom_id res chain seq x y z
N MET A 1 -0.46 1.12 -9.21
CA MET A 1 0.06 1.97 -8.12
C MET A 1 0.82 3.19 -8.63
N LYS A 2 0.86 3.48 -9.94
CA LYS A 2 1.53 4.67 -10.47
C LYS A 2 1.00 5.95 -9.80
N GLY A 3 1.90 6.85 -9.44
CA GLY A 3 1.60 8.10 -8.73
C GLY A 3 1.48 7.96 -7.22
N SER A 4 1.59 6.76 -6.65
CA SER A 4 1.63 6.57 -5.20
C SER A 4 2.86 7.22 -4.58
N LEU A 5 2.68 7.75 -3.37
CA LEU A 5 3.75 8.34 -2.57
C LEU A 5 4.24 7.34 -1.50
N LEU A 6 5.56 7.23 -1.38
CA LEU A 6 6.22 6.39 -0.39
C LEU A 6 7.06 7.29 0.54
N ASN A 7 7.07 6.99 1.83
CA ASN A 7 7.86 7.73 2.81
C ASN A 7 9.37 7.61 2.53
N VAL A 8 10.12 8.66 2.83
CA VAL A 8 11.59 8.57 2.78
C VAL A 8 12.12 7.77 3.97
N GLU A 9 11.49 7.95 5.13
CA GLU A 9 11.87 7.28 6.36
C GLU A 9 11.32 5.85 6.44
N VAL A 10 12.10 5.00 7.09
CA VAL A 10 11.80 3.59 7.32
C VAL A 10 12.14 3.30 8.78
N THR A 11 11.25 2.60 9.48
CA THR A 11 11.54 2.17 10.86
C THR A 11 12.62 1.08 10.87
N PRO A 12 13.48 1.00 11.89
CA PRO A 12 14.50 -0.06 11.98
C PRO A 12 13.96 -1.50 11.98
N SER A 13 12.68 -1.68 12.32
CA SER A 13 12.00 -2.99 12.35
C SER A 13 11.28 -3.35 11.04
N PHE A 14 11.41 -2.53 10.00
CA PHE A 14 10.82 -2.83 8.70
C PHE A 14 11.52 -4.03 8.06
N ALA A 15 10.76 -5.04 7.60
CA ALA A 15 11.30 -6.34 7.17
C ALA A 15 11.19 -6.62 5.65
N LEU A 16 10.79 -5.63 4.85
CA LEU A 16 10.60 -5.75 3.40
C LEU A 16 11.57 -4.87 2.61
N GLU A 17 12.79 -4.70 3.10
CA GLU A 17 13.81 -3.79 2.58
C GLU A 17 14.13 -4.08 1.11
N LYS A 18 14.43 -5.35 0.77
CA LYS A 18 14.75 -5.75 -0.61
C LYS A 18 13.60 -5.47 -1.59
N LEU A 19 12.36 -5.68 -1.13
CA LEU A 19 11.18 -5.39 -1.93
C LEU A 19 11.02 -3.88 -2.13
N ARG A 20 11.22 -3.10 -1.06
CA ARG A 20 11.18 -1.63 -1.11
C ARG A 20 12.24 -1.08 -2.04
N GLU A 21 13.49 -1.55 -1.94
CA GLU A 21 14.60 -1.14 -2.82
C GLU A 21 14.24 -1.33 -4.30
N LYS A 22 13.72 -2.51 -4.67
CA LYS A 22 13.27 -2.79 -6.04
C LYS A 22 12.16 -1.84 -6.51
N VAL A 23 11.21 -1.51 -5.63
CA VAL A 23 10.14 -0.55 -5.97
C VAL A 23 10.73 0.86 -6.16
N LEU A 24 11.67 1.26 -5.30
CA LEU A 24 12.31 2.58 -5.36
C LEU A 24 13.15 2.79 -6.61
N GLU A 25 13.63 1.73 -7.28
CA GLU A 25 14.27 1.83 -8.61
C GLU A 25 13.36 2.50 -9.66
N SER A 26 12.05 2.38 -9.49
CA SER A 26 11.02 2.99 -10.35
C SER A 26 10.42 4.28 -9.77
N CYS A 27 11.02 4.83 -8.72
CA CYS A 27 10.55 6.04 -8.06
C CYS A 27 11.43 7.26 -8.36
N VAL A 28 10.85 8.45 -8.20
CA VAL A 28 11.58 9.74 -8.16
C VAL A 28 11.39 10.40 -6.81
N LEU A 29 12.47 11.01 -6.28
CA LEU A 29 12.39 11.76 -5.03
C LEU A 29 11.71 13.12 -5.26
N LYS A 30 10.56 13.35 -4.63
CA LYS A 30 9.84 14.62 -4.65
C LYS A 30 10.15 15.44 -3.40
N ASN A 31 10.65 16.66 -3.62
CA ASN A 31 10.86 17.69 -2.59
C ASN A 31 11.62 17.22 -1.33
N LYS A 32 12.45 16.18 -1.44
CA LYS A 32 13.14 15.50 -0.32
C LYS A 32 12.22 14.97 0.79
N ALA A 33 10.91 14.87 0.54
CA ALA A 33 9.92 14.49 1.54
C ALA A 33 9.32 13.10 1.28
N CYS A 34 9.15 12.73 0.01
CA CYS A 34 8.58 11.45 -0.40
C CYS A 34 9.15 10.97 -1.73
N TYR A 35 9.06 9.67 -1.97
CA TYR A 35 9.28 9.07 -3.28
C TYR A 35 7.94 8.95 -4.00
N GLU A 36 7.88 9.31 -5.27
CA GLU A 36 6.72 9.06 -6.12
C GLU A 36 7.01 7.90 -7.07
N LEU A 37 6.10 6.94 -7.13
CA LEU A 37 6.20 5.80 -8.02
C LEU A 37 5.84 6.19 -9.46
N CYS A 38 6.78 6.05 -10.39
CA CYS A 38 6.59 6.47 -11.78
C CYS A 38 5.89 5.42 -12.66
N GLU A 39 5.88 4.17 -12.23
CA GLU A 39 5.36 3.02 -12.97
C GLU A 39 4.34 2.22 -12.16
N ASP A 40 3.52 1.43 -12.83
CA ASP A 40 2.60 0.55 -12.12
C ASP A 40 3.33 -0.65 -11.54
N TYR A 41 3.24 -0.79 -10.21
CA TYR A 41 3.72 -1.97 -9.49
C TYR A 41 2.54 -2.76 -8.92
N VAL A 42 2.57 -4.09 -9.10
CA VAL A 42 1.57 -5.02 -8.56
C VAL A 42 2.20 -5.81 -7.41
N PHE A 43 1.70 -5.59 -6.20
CA PHE A 43 2.11 -6.34 -5.02
C PHE A 43 1.31 -7.64 -4.91
N SER A 44 1.92 -8.66 -4.29
CA SER A 44 1.23 -9.93 -4.00
C SER A 44 0.14 -9.80 -2.94
N THR A 45 0.28 -8.83 -2.03
CA THR A 45 -0.71 -8.58 -0.96
C THR A 45 -0.88 -7.08 -0.70
N SER A 46 -2.06 -6.71 -0.20
CA SER A 46 -2.38 -5.35 0.24
C SER A 46 -1.47 -4.87 1.38
N SER A 47 -1.10 -5.76 2.31
CA SER A 47 -0.19 -5.43 3.43
C SER A 47 1.24 -5.20 2.98
N SER A 48 1.73 -5.96 1.98
CA SER A 48 3.04 -5.67 1.39
C SER A 48 3.05 -4.30 0.71
N ALA A 49 1.99 -3.97 -0.04
CA ALA A 49 1.84 -2.66 -0.66
C ALA A 49 1.86 -1.53 0.39
N SER A 50 1.04 -1.65 1.45
CA SER A 50 0.95 -0.63 2.51
C SER A 50 2.29 -0.46 3.21
N SER A 51 2.95 -1.58 3.57
CA SER A 51 4.21 -1.54 4.32
C SER A 51 5.34 -0.92 3.50
N VAL A 52 5.38 -1.21 2.19
CA VAL A 52 6.33 -0.60 1.26
C VAL A 52 6.02 0.88 1.01
N CYS A 53 4.77 1.33 1.09
CA CYS A 53 4.50 2.77 1.01
C CYS A 53 4.94 3.48 2.30
N ASN A 54 4.58 2.90 3.44
CA ASN A 54 4.72 3.53 4.75
C ASN A 54 6.13 3.47 5.35
N GLY A 55 6.90 2.42 5.06
CA GLY A 55 8.23 2.20 5.66
C GLY A 55 8.20 1.52 7.03
N PHE A 56 7.09 0.88 7.38
CA PHE A 56 6.94 0.09 8.60
C PHE A 56 5.90 -1.03 8.38
N SER A 57 5.86 -2.01 9.28
CA SER A 57 4.88 -3.10 9.21
C SER A 57 3.47 -2.54 9.38
N SER A 58 2.58 -2.88 8.44
CA SER A 58 1.28 -2.23 8.34
C SER A 58 0.20 -3.20 7.85
N ASN A 59 -1.07 -2.87 8.08
CA ASN A 59 -2.19 -3.72 7.74
C ASN A 59 -2.98 -3.11 6.59
N GLY A 60 -2.75 -3.63 5.38
CA GLY A 60 -3.36 -3.07 4.16
C GLY A 60 -4.89 -3.01 4.21
N PHE A 61 -5.57 -3.89 4.95
CA PHE A 61 -7.02 -3.85 5.06
C PHE A 61 -7.54 -2.62 5.82
N GLU A 62 -6.76 -2.09 6.76
CA GLU A 62 -7.12 -0.94 7.60
C GLU A 62 -6.50 0.37 7.07
N ASP A 63 -5.33 0.28 6.43
CA ASP A 63 -4.60 1.45 5.93
C ASP A 63 -5.12 1.95 4.59
N TRP A 64 -5.45 1.03 3.67
CA TRP A 64 -5.99 1.42 2.37
C TRP A 64 -7.41 1.93 2.54
N LYS A 65 -7.66 3.13 2.03
CA LYS A 65 -8.94 3.81 2.13
C LYS A 65 -9.37 4.31 0.76
N LEU A 66 -10.68 4.24 0.52
CA LEU A 66 -11.32 4.93 -0.59
C LEU A 66 -11.29 6.46 -0.35
N GLU A 67 -11.66 7.24 -1.36
CA GLU A 67 -11.68 8.70 -1.28
C GLU A 67 -12.59 9.23 -0.17
N ASP A 68 -13.64 8.49 0.19
CA ASP A 68 -14.57 8.81 1.27
C ASP A 68 -14.07 8.38 2.68
N GLY A 69 -12.88 7.77 2.76
CA GLY A 69 -12.28 7.28 4.00
C GLY A 69 -12.66 5.84 4.38
N THR A 70 -13.54 5.18 3.63
CA THR A 70 -13.91 3.77 3.85
C THR A 70 -12.69 2.88 3.70
N THR A 71 -12.40 2.04 4.69
CA THR A 71 -11.25 1.12 4.64
C THR A 71 -11.51 -0.01 3.64
N LEU A 72 -10.43 -0.57 3.09
CA LEU A 72 -10.49 -1.73 2.19
C LEU A 72 -11.24 -2.89 2.85
N LYS A 73 -11.05 -3.09 4.16
CA LYS A 73 -11.80 -4.08 4.94
C LYS A 73 -13.31 -3.86 4.87
N SER A 74 -13.77 -2.66 5.24
CA SER A 74 -15.20 -2.35 5.24
C SER A 74 -15.81 -2.45 3.85
N TYR A 75 -15.07 -2.06 2.82
CA TYR A 75 -15.49 -2.21 1.43
C TYR A 75 -15.68 -3.68 1.03
N LEU A 76 -14.70 -4.55 1.35
CA LEU A 76 -14.79 -5.98 1.05
C LEU A 76 -15.90 -6.68 1.85
N ASP A 77 -16.09 -6.31 3.12
CA ASP A 77 -17.17 -6.85 3.95
C ASP A 77 -18.55 -6.53 3.36
N GLN A 78 -18.75 -5.31 2.84
CA GLN A 78 -19.99 -4.91 2.16
C GLN A 78 -20.22 -5.73 0.88
N ILE A 79 -19.18 -5.94 0.06
CA ILE A 79 -19.27 -6.78 -1.15
C ILE A 79 -19.69 -8.21 -0.77
N ASN A 80 -19.05 -8.78 0.25
CA ASN A 80 -19.33 -10.15 0.68
C ASN A 80 -20.75 -10.33 1.22
N GLN A 81 -21.32 -9.30 1.85
CA GLN A 81 -22.71 -9.32 2.33
C GLN A 81 -23.75 -9.18 1.19
N GLN A 82 -23.37 -8.56 0.07
CA GLN A 82 -24.24 -8.38 -1.09
C GLN A 82 -24.28 -9.62 -2.01
N LEU A 83 -23.33 -10.54 -1.85
CA LEU A 83 -23.36 -11.82 -2.56
C LEU A 83 -24.44 -12.73 -1.95
N PRO A 84 -25.44 -13.19 -2.72
CA PRO A 84 -26.42 -14.14 -2.20
C PRO A 84 -25.68 -15.40 -1.75
N SER A 85 -25.94 -15.84 -0.52
CA SER A 85 -25.41 -17.09 0.01
C SER A 85 -25.93 -18.23 -0.86
N ASN A 86 -25.12 -18.71 -1.81
CA ASN A 86 -25.33 -20.02 -2.43
C ASN A 86 -24.94 -21.08 -1.39
N ARG A 87 -25.82 -21.29 -0.41
CA ARG A 87 -25.82 -22.45 0.48
C ARG A 87 -26.95 -23.39 0.09
#